data_AF-A0A535XI08-F1
#
_entry.id   AF-A0A535XI08-F1
#
_cell.length_a   1.000
_cell.length_b   1.000
_cell.length_c   1.000
_cell.angle_alpha   90.00
_cell.angle_beta   90.00
_cell.angle_gamma   90.00
#
_symmetry.space_group_name_H-M   'P 1'
#
loop_
_entity.id
_entity.type
_entity.pdbx_description
1 polymer ?
#
loop_
_entity_poly.entity_id
_entity_poly.type
_entity_poly.pdbx_seq_one_letter_code
_entity_poly.pdbx_strand_id
1 'polypeptide(L)'
;MSARRPQERPYDDEAPRVDPLLEVRETHRGVRPGDRRVKIVRPFEAEFERGPEGQLVASERTILSRTGWHSALRSLRTTLIGRPISSEHEQHERLTKVKALAVFSSDNISSSAYATEEIMRILILGSLAAITLTLPITVVIVVVLGIVGTSYAQTIKAYPHGASSYIVASDNLGTIFGLIAAAALLIDYVLTVAVSVSSGVAAITSIAPSVFP
;
A
#
# COMPACT_ATOMS: atom_id res chain seq x y z
N MET A 1 8.60 61.94 19.59
CA MET A 1 9.21 60.59 19.55
C MET A 1 9.09 59.95 20.93
N SER A 2 8.12 59.04 21.09
CA SER A 2 8.01 58.15 22.26
C SER A 2 7.37 56.87 21.76
N ALA A 3 8.15 55.79 21.70
CA ALA A 3 7.73 54.50 21.19
C ALA A 3 6.86 53.79 22.24
N ARG A 4 5.56 53.62 21.94
CA ARG A 4 4.67 52.78 22.76
C ARG A 4 5.07 51.32 22.56
N ARG A 5 5.48 50.65 23.63
CA ARG A 5 5.63 49.18 23.66
C ARG A 5 4.26 48.52 23.40
N PRO A 6 4.19 47.42 22.62
CA PRO A 6 2.96 46.64 22.48
C PRO A 6 2.58 46.04 23.84
N GLN A 7 1.31 46.17 24.23
CA GLN A 7 0.74 45.44 25.36
C GLN A 7 0.75 43.94 25.05
N GLU A 8 1.51 43.16 25.81
CA GLU A 8 1.39 41.70 25.83
C GLU A 8 0.00 41.36 26.39
N ARG A 9 -0.78 40.59 25.61
CA ARG A 9 -2.06 40.05 26.09
C ARG A 9 -1.78 39.06 27.21
N PRO A 10 -2.58 39.03 28.29
CA PRO A 10 -2.49 37.97 29.28
C PRO A 10 -2.66 36.62 28.58
N TYR A 11 -1.71 35.72 28.83
CA TYR A 11 -1.77 34.35 28.36
C TYR A 11 -2.88 33.63 29.14
N ASP A 12 -3.98 33.30 28.47
CA ASP A 12 -5.09 32.53 29.05
C ASP A 12 -4.60 31.11 29.39
N ASP A 13 -4.41 30.83 30.69
CA ASP A 13 -3.91 29.56 31.24
C ASP A 13 -4.97 28.43 31.27
N GLU A 14 -6.13 28.61 30.63
CA GLU A 14 -7.28 27.67 30.70
C GLU A 14 -7.50 26.82 29.44
N ALA A 15 -6.51 26.68 28.55
CA ALA A 15 -6.53 25.59 27.59
C ALA A 15 -6.09 24.30 28.31
N PRO A 16 -6.87 23.20 28.28
CA PRO A 16 -6.43 21.95 28.89
C PRO A 16 -5.19 21.46 28.14
N ARG A 17 -4.01 21.65 28.75
CA ARG A 17 -2.76 21.07 28.26
C ARG A 17 -2.88 19.57 28.41
N VAL A 18 -3.22 18.89 27.31
CA VAL A 18 -3.07 17.44 27.20
C VAL A 18 -1.58 17.16 27.37
N ASP A 19 -1.22 16.47 28.44
CA ASP A 19 0.16 16.08 28.69
C ASP A 19 0.63 15.21 27.52
N PRO A 20 1.74 15.55 26.83
CA PRO A 20 2.27 14.73 25.72
C PRO A 20 2.62 13.30 26.16
N LEU A 21 2.71 13.03 27.47
CA LEU A 21 2.92 11.70 28.05
C LEU A 21 1.63 11.03 28.54
N LEU A 22 0.45 11.64 28.37
CA LEU A 22 -0.86 11.16 28.83
C LEU A 22 -0.89 10.81 30.34
N GLU A 23 -0.14 11.53 31.17
CA GLU A 23 -0.15 11.38 32.62
C GLU A 23 -1.24 12.26 33.26
N VAL A 24 -2.10 11.68 34.09
CA VAL A 24 -3.10 12.44 34.86
C VAL A 24 -2.59 12.59 36.29
N ARG A 25 -2.31 13.84 36.69
CA ARG A 25 -1.82 14.15 38.04
C ARG A 25 -2.97 14.60 38.92
N GLU A 26 -3.51 13.69 39.73
CA GLU A 26 -4.50 14.05 40.74
C GLU A 26 -3.79 14.55 42.00
N THR A 27 -4.08 15.80 42.37
CA THR A 27 -3.50 16.44 43.56
C THR A 27 -4.46 16.28 44.73
N HIS A 28 -4.14 15.43 45.70
CA HIS A 28 -4.92 15.32 46.94
C HIS A 28 -4.33 16.24 48.00
N ARG A 29 -5.16 17.16 48.52
CA ARG A 29 -4.78 18.10 49.58
C ARG A 29 -5.10 17.47 50.94
N GLY A 30 -4.08 17.14 51.72
CA GLY A 30 -4.24 16.68 53.10
C GLY A 30 -4.71 17.79 54.05
N VAL A 31 -5.12 17.39 55.27
CA VAL A 31 -5.76 18.26 56.28
C VAL A 31 -4.74 19.11 57.07
N ARG A 32 -3.43 18.88 56.92
CA ARG A 32 -2.36 19.62 57.64
C ARG A 32 -1.65 20.64 56.73
N PRO A 33 -1.14 21.77 57.28
CA PRO A 33 -0.36 22.74 56.50
C PRO A 33 0.91 22.07 55.96
N GLY A 34 0.99 21.87 54.64
CA GLY A 34 2.17 21.31 53.95
C GLY A 34 1.97 19.94 53.29
N ASP A 35 0.88 19.23 53.53
CA ASP A 35 0.71 17.83 53.09
C ASP A 35 0.03 17.72 51.70
N ARG A 36 0.64 18.36 50.68
CA ARG A 36 0.23 18.15 49.27
C ARG A 36 0.95 16.91 48.74
N ARG A 37 0.20 15.84 48.46
CA ARG A 37 0.72 14.67 47.75
C ARG A 37 0.10 14.62 46.36
N VAL A 38 0.95 14.58 45.34
CA VAL A 38 0.53 14.38 43.95
C VAL A 38 0.61 12.89 43.66
N LYS A 39 -0.53 12.25 43.40
CA LYS A 39 -0.56 10.87 42.94
C LYS A 39 -0.60 10.91 41.42
N ILE A 40 0.51 10.55 40.79
CA ILE A 40 0.57 10.41 39.33
C ILE A 40 -0.14 9.10 39.02
N VAL A 41 -1.33 9.18 38.41
CA VAL A 41 -2.09 8.01 37.96
C VAL A 41 -1.90 7.93 36.46
N ARG A 42 -1.60 6.74 35.96
CA ARG A 42 -1.37 6.48 34.53
C ARG A 42 -2.46 5.56 34.00
N PRO A 43 -3.66 6.10 33.70
CA PRO A 43 -4.81 5.29 33.35
C PRO A 43 -4.69 4.58 31.98
N PHE A 44 -3.76 4.99 31.12
CA PHE A 44 -3.62 4.49 29.74
C PHE A 44 -2.39 3.57 29.52
N GLU A 45 -1.71 3.10 30.57
CA GLU A 45 -0.53 2.21 30.46
C GLU A 45 -0.83 0.87 29.75
N ALA A 46 -2.10 0.42 29.73
CA ALA A 46 -2.50 -0.79 29.01
C ALA A 46 -2.75 -0.58 27.50
N GLU A 47 -2.88 0.68 27.07
CA GLU A 47 -3.30 1.07 25.72
C GLU A 47 -2.14 1.60 24.86
N PHE A 48 -0.99 1.94 25.46
CA PHE A 48 0.17 2.48 24.75
C PHE A 48 1.49 1.89 25.30
N GLU A 49 2.31 1.28 24.43
CA GLU A 49 3.66 0.82 24.75
C GLU A 49 4.71 1.89 24.39
N ARG A 50 5.78 2.02 25.18
CA ARG A 50 6.85 3.00 24.90
C ARG A 50 7.89 2.41 23.97
N GLY A 51 8.09 3.06 22.83
CA GLY A 51 9.23 2.81 21.95
C GLY A 51 10.55 3.30 22.57
N PRO A 52 11.70 2.81 22.08
CA PRO A 52 13.04 3.13 22.63
C PRO A 52 13.41 4.63 22.58
N GLU A 53 12.75 5.43 21.76
CA GLU A 53 12.99 6.88 21.62
C GLU A 53 11.93 7.76 22.32
N GLY A 54 11.16 7.21 23.25
CA GLY A 54 10.19 7.98 24.04
C GLY A 54 8.87 8.29 23.33
N GLN A 55 8.60 7.65 22.19
CA GLN A 55 7.32 7.70 21.50
C GLN A 55 6.31 6.76 22.16
N LEU A 56 5.06 7.21 22.28
CA LEU A 56 3.93 6.40 22.74
C LEU A 56 3.32 5.68 21.54
N VAL A 57 3.51 4.37 21.45
CA VAL A 57 2.99 3.51 20.38
C VAL A 57 1.66 2.92 20.84
N ALA A 58 0.58 3.11 20.07
CA ALA A 58 -0.71 2.50 20.39
C ALA A 58 -0.59 0.97 20.43
N SER A 59 -0.86 0.36 21.58
CA SER A 59 -0.84 -1.09 21.74
C SER A 59 -1.98 -1.73 20.93
N GLU A 60 -1.81 -2.98 20.50
CA GLU A 60 -2.78 -3.74 19.67
C GLU A 60 -4.21 -3.74 20.24
N ARG A 61 -4.40 -3.46 21.53
CA ARG A 61 -5.72 -3.39 22.18
C ARG A 61 -6.59 -2.25 21.65
N THR A 62 -6.02 -1.16 21.15
CA THR A 62 -6.77 -0.04 20.57
C THR A 62 -7.41 -0.41 19.21
N ILE A 63 -6.87 -1.41 18.51
CA ILE A 63 -7.43 -1.89 17.24
C ILE A 63 -8.57 -2.91 17.47
N LEU A 64 -8.68 -3.48 18.68
CA LEU A 64 -9.57 -4.59 18.99
C LEU A 64 -10.93 -4.20 19.62
N SER A 65 -11.19 -2.93 19.94
CA SER A 65 -12.43 -2.52 20.62
C SER A 65 -13.46 -1.87 19.69
N ARG A 66 -13.78 -2.51 18.55
CA ARG A 66 -14.98 -2.18 17.77
C ARG A 66 -15.92 -3.38 17.70
N THR A 67 -16.79 -3.49 18.70
CA THR A 67 -17.78 -4.57 18.83
C THR A 67 -18.92 -4.37 17.81
N GLY A 68 -19.19 -5.40 16.99
CA GLY A 68 -20.31 -5.42 16.04
C GLY A 68 -20.02 -6.21 14.76
N TRP A 69 -20.89 -6.10 13.75
CA TRP A 69 -20.77 -6.76 12.43
C TRP A 69 -19.44 -6.49 11.70
N HIS A 70 -18.78 -5.37 12.00
CA HIS A 70 -17.46 -5.05 11.47
C HIS A 70 -16.35 -6.02 11.93
N SER A 71 -16.51 -6.70 13.07
CA SER A 71 -15.55 -7.71 13.54
C SER A 71 -15.67 -9.00 12.72
N ALA A 72 -16.88 -9.43 12.37
CA ALA A 72 -17.11 -10.59 11.52
C ALA A 72 -16.60 -10.33 10.09
N LEU A 73 -16.91 -9.15 9.54
CA LEU A 73 -16.42 -8.73 8.23
C LEU A 73 -14.89 -8.61 8.20
N ARG A 74 -14.30 -8.10 9.30
CA ARG A 74 -12.85 -8.01 9.46
C ARG A 74 -12.23 -9.39 9.65
N SER A 75 -12.87 -10.31 10.38
CA SER A 75 -12.39 -11.68 10.57
C SER A 75 -12.34 -12.43 9.24
N LEU A 76 -13.43 -12.35 8.46
CA LEU A 76 -13.47 -12.87 7.09
C LEU A 76 -12.38 -12.22 6.22
N ARG A 77 -12.20 -10.90 6.31
CA ARG A 77 -11.14 -10.17 5.59
C ARG A 77 -9.74 -10.58 6.03
N THR A 78 -9.49 -10.81 7.32
CA THR A 78 -8.19 -11.26 7.83
C THR A 78 -7.89 -12.71 7.49
N THR A 79 -8.93 -13.53 7.30
CA THR A 79 -8.77 -14.92 6.84
C THR A 79 -8.52 -14.99 5.33
N LEU A 80 -9.16 -14.11 4.54
CA LEU A 80 -8.98 -14.04 3.08
C LEU A 80 -7.70 -13.29 2.64
N ILE A 81 -7.41 -12.14 3.26
CA ILE A 81 -6.33 -11.22 2.86
C ILE A 81 -5.08 -11.38 3.74
N GLY A 82 -5.22 -11.92 4.95
CA GLY A 82 -4.16 -12.00 5.95
C GLY A 82 -4.22 -10.87 6.99
N ARG A 83 -3.38 -10.98 8.04
CA ARG A 83 -3.30 -9.97 9.11
C ARG A 83 -2.62 -8.69 8.57
N PRO A 84 -3.14 -7.49 8.86
CA PRO A 84 -2.49 -6.25 8.46
C PRO A 84 -1.12 -6.15 9.14
N ILE A 85 -0.07 -6.03 8.34
CA ILE A 85 1.30 -5.86 8.83
C ILE A 85 1.47 -4.40 9.25
N SER A 86 2.02 -4.18 10.44
CA SER A 86 2.35 -2.85 10.94
C SER A 86 3.40 -2.20 10.02
N SER A 87 3.13 -0.96 9.59
CA SER A 87 3.92 -0.19 8.62
C SER A 87 5.39 0.01 9.02
N GLU A 88 5.76 -0.23 10.28
CA GLU A 88 7.14 -0.14 10.76
C GLU A 88 7.98 -1.41 10.50
N HIS A 89 7.35 -2.57 10.29
CA HIS A 89 8.07 -3.83 9.98
C HIS A 89 8.14 -4.13 8.47
N GLU A 90 7.40 -3.39 7.65
CA GLU A 90 7.25 -3.62 6.20
C GLU A 90 8.55 -3.36 5.41
N GLN A 91 9.42 -2.46 5.90
CA GLN A 91 10.68 -2.11 5.25
C GLN A 91 11.79 -3.17 5.40
N HIS A 92 11.64 -4.12 6.34
CA HIS A 92 12.65 -5.16 6.60
C HIS A 92 12.13 -6.58 6.35
N GLU A 93 10.83 -6.75 6.11
CA GLU A 93 10.28 -8.05 5.73
C GLU A 93 10.54 -8.32 4.24
N ARG A 94 11.66 -8.99 3.94
CA ARG A 94 11.90 -9.54 2.61
C ARG A 94 10.80 -10.56 2.30
N LEU A 95 9.96 -10.28 1.29
CA LEU A 95 8.98 -11.23 0.78
C LEU A 95 9.67 -12.57 0.50
N THR A 96 9.21 -13.63 1.17
CA THR A 96 9.66 -14.98 0.87
C THR A 96 9.42 -15.28 -0.61
N LYS A 97 10.31 -16.05 -1.27
CA LYS A 97 10.22 -16.35 -2.71
C LYS A 97 8.82 -16.79 -3.15
N VAL A 98 8.12 -17.56 -2.31
CA VAL A 98 6.74 -18.01 -2.56
C VAL A 98 5.74 -16.86 -2.60
N LYS A 99 5.79 -15.94 -1.62
CA LYS A 99 4.91 -14.76 -1.57
C LYS A 99 5.22 -13.81 -2.73
N ALA A 100 6.50 -13.58 -3.00
CA ALA A 100 6.93 -12.77 -4.14
C ALA A 100 6.42 -13.36 -5.46
N LEU A 101 6.61 -14.66 -5.67
CA LEU A 101 6.13 -15.34 -6.88
C LEU A 101 4.62 -15.21 -7.03
N ALA A 102 3.85 -15.45 -5.96
CA ALA A 102 2.40 -15.34 -6.01
C ALA A 102 1.95 -13.93 -6.43
N VAL A 103 2.50 -12.88 -5.80
CA VAL A 103 2.14 -11.48 -6.10
C VAL A 103 2.54 -11.10 -7.53
N PHE A 104 3.78 -11.34 -7.92
CA PHE A 104 4.26 -10.99 -9.26
C PHE A 104 3.63 -11.86 -10.37
N SER A 105 3.25 -13.10 -10.08
CA SER A 105 2.54 -13.95 -11.04
C SER A 105 1.09 -13.51 -11.27
N SER A 106 0.46 -12.88 -10.28
CA SER A 106 -0.94 -12.48 -10.36
C SER A 106 -1.17 -11.50 -11.51
N ASP A 107 -0.24 -10.57 -11.70
CA ASP A 107 -0.32 -9.53 -12.74
C ASP A 107 -0.27 -10.12 -14.17
N ASN A 108 0.66 -11.06 -14.38
CA ASN A 108 0.77 -11.80 -15.64
C ASN A 108 -0.44 -12.70 -15.90
N ILE A 109 -1.00 -13.33 -14.86
CA ILE A 109 -2.20 -14.15 -15.00
C ILE A 109 -3.40 -13.27 -15.37
N SER A 110 -3.59 -12.13 -14.70
CA SER A 110 -4.66 -11.19 -15.04
C SER A 110 -4.54 -10.66 -16.47
N SER A 111 -3.32 -10.37 -16.94
CA SER A 111 -3.13 -9.88 -18.31
C SER A 111 -3.45 -10.89 -19.39
N SER A 112 -3.11 -12.15 -19.17
CA SER A 112 -3.51 -13.23 -20.09
C SER A 112 -5.02 -13.46 -20.14
N ALA A 113 -5.73 -13.22 -19.03
CA ALA A 113 -7.16 -13.46 -18.93
C ALA A 113 -7.99 -12.48 -19.78
N TYR A 114 -7.65 -11.19 -19.79
CA TYR A 114 -8.34 -10.22 -20.65
C TYR A 114 -7.78 -10.19 -22.09
N ALA A 115 -6.47 -10.41 -22.27
CA ALA A 115 -5.83 -10.27 -23.58
C ALA A 115 -6.27 -11.35 -24.58
N THR A 116 -6.48 -12.58 -24.11
CA THR A 116 -6.91 -13.70 -24.97
C THR A 116 -8.27 -13.46 -25.60
N GLU A 117 -9.24 -12.97 -24.81
CA GLU A 117 -10.57 -12.63 -25.32
C GLU A 117 -10.53 -11.47 -26.31
N GLU A 118 -9.78 -10.42 -26.00
CA GLU A 118 -9.70 -9.23 -26.85
C GLU A 118 -9.06 -9.53 -28.21
N ILE A 119 -8.00 -10.36 -28.24
CA ILE A 119 -7.38 -10.82 -29.49
C ILE A 119 -8.40 -11.55 -30.36
N MET A 120 -9.21 -12.45 -29.79
CA MET A 120 -10.23 -13.16 -30.56
C MET A 120 -11.32 -12.22 -31.09
N ARG A 121 -11.79 -11.27 -30.26
CA ARG A 121 -12.80 -10.28 -30.68
C ARG A 121 -12.31 -9.45 -31.87
N ILE A 122 -11.08 -8.96 -31.83
CA ILE A 122 -10.48 -8.16 -32.91
C ILE A 122 -10.30 -9.02 -34.18
N LEU A 123 -9.84 -10.27 -34.07
CA LEU A 123 -9.67 -11.16 -35.22
C LEU A 123 -11.01 -11.49 -35.89
N ILE A 124 -12.07 -11.73 -35.12
CA ILE A 124 -13.43 -11.97 -35.62
C ILE A 124 -13.96 -10.75 -36.38
N LEU A 125 -13.75 -9.54 -35.86
CA LEU A 125 -14.13 -8.30 -36.53
C LEU A 125 -13.32 -8.05 -37.82
N GLY A 126 -12.06 -8.52 -37.86
CA GLY A 126 -11.19 -8.40 -39.03
C GLY A 126 -11.59 -9.33 -40.18
N SER A 127 -11.62 -10.65 -39.97
CA SER A 127 -12.18 -11.65 -40.91
C SER A 127 -12.11 -13.07 -40.34
N LEU A 128 -12.96 -13.99 -40.83
CA LEU A 128 -12.87 -15.42 -40.52
C LEU A 128 -11.54 -16.06 -40.95
N ALA A 129 -10.88 -15.53 -41.98
CA ALA A 129 -9.56 -16.02 -42.41
C ALA A 129 -8.45 -15.69 -41.39
N ALA A 130 -8.60 -14.62 -40.62
CA ALA A 130 -7.64 -14.19 -39.61
C ALA A 130 -7.59 -15.13 -38.39
N ILE A 131 -8.59 -15.99 -38.18
CA ILE A 131 -8.58 -17.01 -37.12
C ILE A 131 -7.39 -17.97 -37.27
N THR A 132 -6.98 -18.26 -38.52
CA THR A 132 -5.79 -19.11 -38.79
C THR A 132 -4.48 -18.47 -38.33
N LEU A 133 -4.44 -17.14 -38.15
CA LEU A 133 -3.27 -16.42 -37.63
C LEU A 133 -3.13 -16.51 -36.11
N THR A 134 -4.14 -17.01 -35.38
CA THR A 134 -4.09 -17.14 -33.91
C THR A 134 -2.89 -17.99 -33.46
N LEU A 135 -2.68 -19.14 -34.12
CA LEU A 135 -1.59 -20.06 -33.80
C LEU A 135 -0.21 -19.43 -34.05
N PRO A 136 0.13 -18.88 -35.24
CA PRO A 136 1.42 -18.25 -35.45
C PRO A 136 1.65 -17.03 -34.56
N ILE A 137 0.63 -16.21 -34.29
CA ILE A 137 0.74 -15.08 -33.36
C ILE A 137 1.09 -15.57 -31.95
N THR A 138 0.43 -16.64 -31.48
CA THR A 138 0.73 -17.23 -30.16
C THR A 138 2.17 -17.71 -30.08
N VAL A 139 2.67 -18.39 -31.12
CA VAL A 139 4.09 -18.83 -31.18
C VAL A 139 5.03 -17.63 -31.08
N VAL A 140 4.76 -16.55 -31.81
CA VAL A 140 5.57 -15.32 -31.74
C VAL A 140 5.56 -14.74 -30.32
N ILE A 141 4.40 -14.65 -29.67
CA ILE A 141 4.28 -14.16 -28.28
C ILE A 141 5.11 -15.01 -27.31
N VAL A 142 5.05 -16.35 -27.42
CA VAL A 142 5.82 -17.26 -26.57
C VAL A 142 7.33 -17.05 -26.76
N VAL A 143 7.78 -16.88 -28.01
CA VAL A 143 9.20 -16.59 -28.30
C VAL A 143 9.62 -15.27 -27.66
N VAL A 144 8.82 -14.21 -27.82
CA VAL A 144 9.10 -12.90 -27.21
C VAL A 144 9.15 -13.00 -25.67
N LEU A 145 8.22 -13.73 -25.05
CA LEU A 145 8.24 -13.99 -23.60
C LEU A 145 9.52 -14.70 -23.15
N GLY A 146 10.01 -15.67 -23.94
CA GLY A 146 11.29 -16.33 -23.67
C GLY A 146 12.48 -15.37 -23.73
N ILE A 147 12.49 -14.47 -24.71
CA ILE A 147 13.53 -13.43 -24.84
C ILE A 147 13.48 -12.47 -23.66
N VAL A 148 12.29 -11.97 -23.28
CA VAL A 148 12.13 -11.05 -22.15
C VAL A 148 12.53 -11.73 -20.83
N GLY A 149 12.09 -12.97 -20.59
CA GLY A 149 12.44 -13.71 -19.38
C GLY A 149 13.93 -13.95 -19.25
N THR A 150 14.61 -14.31 -20.34
CA THR A 150 16.08 -14.48 -20.34
C THR A 150 16.81 -13.14 -20.16
N SER A 151 16.33 -12.05 -20.77
CA SER A 151 16.85 -10.71 -20.56
C SER A 151 16.74 -10.28 -19.10
N TYR A 152 15.59 -10.48 -18.47
CA TYR A 152 15.39 -10.14 -17.06
C TYR A 152 16.29 -10.97 -16.13
N ALA A 153 16.48 -12.26 -16.42
CA ALA A 153 17.41 -13.08 -15.65
C ALA A 153 18.86 -12.55 -15.72
N GLN A 154 19.28 -12.04 -16.88
CA GLN A 154 20.59 -11.39 -17.04
C GLN A 154 20.67 -10.08 -16.26
N THR A 155 19.64 -9.23 -16.35
CA THR A 155 19.58 -7.95 -15.62
C THR A 155 19.61 -8.16 -14.11
N ILE A 156 18.84 -9.11 -13.57
CA ILE A 156 18.83 -9.40 -12.12
C ILE A 156 20.21 -9.86 -11.65
N LYS A 157 20.92 -10.65 -12.46
CA LYS A 157 22.30 -11.08 -12.14
C LYS A 157 23.29 -9.92 -12.16
N ALA A 158 23.13 -8.99 -13.09
CA ALA A 158 23.99 -7.81 -13.20
C ALA A 158 23.72 -6.77 -12.10
N TYR A 159 22.49 -6.70 -11.58
CA TYR A 159 22.05 -5.71 -10.59
C TYR A 159 21.52 -6.35 -9.28
N PRO A 160 22.39 -6.96 -8.46
CA PRO A 160 21.99 -7.72 -7.27
C PRO A 160 21.42 -6.88 -6.12
N HIS A 161 21.66 -5.57 -6.11
CA HIS A 161 21.20 -4.65 -5.06
C HIS A 161 19.83 -4.02 -5.36
N GLY A 162 19.22 -4.33 -6.51
CA GLY A 162 17.94 -3.79 -6.94
C GLY A 162 17.99 -3.38 -8.40
N ALA A 163 17.14 -4.02 -9.22
CA ALA A 163 17.03 -3.75 -10.65
C ALA A 163 15.69 -3.06 -10.92
N SER A 164 15.69 -1.73 -10.92
CA SER A 164 14.56 -0.95 -11.48
C SER A 164 14.90 -0.54 -12.90
N SER A 165 13.92 -0.56 -13.80
CA SER A 165 14.10 -0.09 -15.19
C SER A 165 14.65 1.34 -15.24
N TYR A 166 14.35 2.18 -14.24
CA TYR A 166 14.94 3.51 -14.07
C TYR A 166 16.46 3.43 -13.83
N ILE A 167 16.91 2.60 -12.89
CA ILE A 167 18.33 2.47 -12.51
C ILE A 167 19.10 1.89 -13.70
N VAL A 168 18.59 0.81 -14.29
CA VAL A 168 19.24 0.14 -15.43
C VAL A 168 19.32 1.07 -16.63
N ALA A 169 18.26 1.80 -16.97
CA ALA A 169 18.29 2.73 -18.10
C ALA A 169 19.18 3.95 -17.82
N SER A 170 19.17 4.48 -16.60
CA SER A 170 20.02 5.62 -16.21
C SER A 170 21.50 5.27 -16.29
N ASP A 171 21.88 4.10 -15.79
CA ASP A 171 23.29 3.66 -15.75
C ASP A 171 23.85 3.38 -17.16
N ASN A 172 23.01 2.89 -18.09
CA ASN A 172 23.46 2.46 -19.42
C ASN A 172 23.27 3.51 -20.52
N LEU A 173 22.21 4.32 -20.44
CA LEU A 173 21.81 5.25 -21.50
C LEU A 173 21.78 6.72 -21.02
N GLY A 174 21.91 6.95 -19.71
CA GLY A 174 21.88 8.27 -19.11
C GLY A 174 20.50 8.68 -18.58
N THR A 175 20.48 9.79 -17.86
CA THR A 175 19.33 10.23 -17.03
C THR A 175 18.03 10.41 -17.80
N ILE A 176 18.07 10.92 -19.04
CA ILE A 176 16.86 11.16 -19.84
C ILE A 176 16.15 9.82 -20.11
N PHE A 177 16.87 8.79 -20.53
CA PHE A 177 16.31 7.47 -20.79
C PHE A 177 15.83 6.80 -19.50
N GLY A 178 16.53 7.02 -18.38
CA GLY A 178 16.05 6.68 -17.05
C GLY A 178 14.66 7.27 -16.76
N LEU A 179 14.50 8.58 -16.91
CA LEU A 179 13.24 9.28 -16.67
C LEU A 179 12.12 8.79 -17.59
N ILE A 180 12.41 8.51 -18.86
CA ILE A 180 11.45 7.91 -19.79
C ILE A 180 11.01 6.53 -19.29
N ALA A 181 11.95 5.70 -18.83
CA ALA A 181 11.63 4.39 -18.26
C ALA A 181 10.77 4.50 -17.00
N ALA A 182 11.05 5.47 -16.12
CA ALA A 182 10.24 5.72 -14.93
C ALA A 182 8.82 6.21 -15.29
N ALA A 183 8.70 7.12 -16.25
CA ALA A 183 7.41 7.60 -16.72
C ALA A 183 6.59 6.48 -17.36
N ALA A 184 7.22 5.64 -18.19
CA ALA A 184 6.59 4.48 -18.78
C ALA A 184 6.07 3.49 -17.71
N LEU A 185 6.87 3.21 -16.67
CA LEU A 185 6.43 2.36 -15.56
C LEU A 185 5.22 2.94 -14.81
N LEU A 186 5.18 4.24 -14.57
CA LEU A 186 4.03 4.87 -13.92
C LEU A 186 2.75 4.74 -14.75
N ILE A 187 2.87 4.95 -16.06
CA ILE A 187 1.74 4.79 -16.99
C ILE A 187 1.29 3.33 -17.02
N ASP A 188 2.24 2.39 -17.11
CA ASP A 188 1.97 0.95 -17.12
C ASP A 188 1.19 0.53 -15.86
N TYR A 189 1.62 0.95 -14.67
CA TYR A 189 0.89 0.65 -13.44
C TYR A 189 -0.54 1.21 -13.43
N VAL A 190 -0.73 2.46 -13.86
CA VAL A 190 -2.07 3.05 -13.94
C VAL A 190 -2.95 2.30 -14.94
N LEU A 191 -2.39 1.96 -16.11
CA LEU A 191 -3.10 1.26 -17.16
C LEU A 191 -3.48 -0.16 -16.73
N THR A 192 -2.57 -0.90 -16.12
CA THR A 192 -2.81 -2.25 -15.62
C THR A 192 -3.94 -2.29 -14.59
N VAL A 193 -3.96 -1.33 -13.66
CA VAL A 193 -5.08 -1.20 -12.71
C VAL A 193 -6.38 -0.87 -13.44
N ALA A 194 -6.37 0.09 -14.37
CA ALA A 194 -7.56 0.49 -15.11
C ALA A 194 -8.16 -0.65 -15.94
N VAL A 195 -7.32 -1.38 -16.68
CA VAL A 195 -7.74 -2.52 -17.51
C VAL A 195 -8.24 -3.68 -16.64
N SER A 196 -7.56 -3.96 -15.53
CA SER A 196 -7.98 -5.02 -14.59
C SER A 196 -9.35 -4.72 -13.96
N VAL A 197 -9.61 -3.47 -13.56
CA VAL A 197 -10.93 -3.08 -13.04
C VAL A 197 -12.00 -3.13 -14.12
N SER A 198 -11.71 -2.64 -15.34
CA SER A 198 -12.64 -2.66 -16.46
C SER A 198 -13.05 -4.09 -16.85
N SER A 199 -12.06 -4.98 -17.03
CA SER A 199 -12.29 -6.41 -17.32
C SER A 199 -12.99 -7.13 -16.17
N GLY A 200 -12.67 -6.80 -14.91
CA GLY A 200 -13.38 -7.33 -13.74
C GLY A 200 -14.85 -6.95 -13.72
N VAL A 201 -15.19 -5.69 -14.02
CA VAL A 201 -16.58 -5.23 -14.14
C VAL A 201 -17.28 -5.96 -15.28
N ALA A 202 -16.64 -6.08 -16.45
CA ALA A 202 -17.20 -6.82 -17.59
C ALA A 202 -17.47 -8.31 -17.27
N ALA A 203 -16.58 -8.94 -16.51
CA ALA A 203 -16.78 -10.33 -16.07
C ALA A 203 -17.98 -10.46 -15.11
N ILE A 204 -18.14 -9.53 -14.16
CA ILE A 204 -19.26 -9.54 -13.22
C ILE A 204 -20.60 -9.31 -13.94
N THR A 205 -20.66 -8.35 -14.86
CA THR A 205 -21.88 -8.06 -15.62
C THR A 205 -22.27 -9.18 -16.57
N SER A 206 -21.30 -9.98 -17.06
CA SER A 206 -21.60 -11.17 -17.88
C SER A 206 -22.42 -12.25 -17.15
N ILE A 207 -22.33 -12.30 -15.81
CA ILE A 207 -23.03 -13.29 -14.97
C ILE A 207 -24.50 -12.89 -14.71
N ALA A 208 -24.80 -11.59 -14.77
CA ALA A 208 -26.16 -11.05 -14.55
C ALA A 208 -26.58 -10.15 -15.72
N PRO A 209 -27.03 -10.71 -16.86
CA PRO A 209 -27.44 -9.92 -18.02
C PRO A 209 -28.63 -8.97 -17.77
N SER A 210 -29.35 -9.15 -16.66
CA SER A 210 -30.56 -8.37 -16.31
C SER A 210 -30.29 -7.01 -15.65
N VAL A 211 -29.02 -6.62 -15.44
CA VAL A 211 -28.63 -5.28 -14.94
C VAL A 211 -28.14 -4.35 -16.05
N PHE A 212 -28.28 -4.76 -17.31
CA PHE A 212 -28.13 -3.84 -18.44
C PHE A 212 -29.25 -2.78 -18.42
N PRO A 213 -28.95 -1.49 -18.60
CA PRO A 213 -29.91 -0.57 -19.21
C PRO A 213 -30.14 -0.90 -20.69
#